data_AF-A0A1B8S6K2-F1
#
_entry.id   AF-A0A1B8S6K2-F1
#
_cell.length_a   1.000
_cell.length_b   1.000
_cell.length_c   1.000
_cell.angle_alpha   90.00
_cell.angle_beta   90.00
_cell.angle_gamma   90.00
#
_symmetry.space_group_name_H-M   'P 1'
#
loop_
_entity.id
_entity.type
_entity.pdbx_description
1 polymer ?
#
loop_
_entity_poly.entity_id
_entity_poly.type
_entity_poly.pdbx_seq_one_letter_code
_entity_poly.pdbx_strand_id
1 'polypeptide(L)'
;MTAEAKPKMKLWLKLLLAGSLALNLAVIGIAAGAAWRFSGKDRHWQRPPSVGAMIFRELDRDTRKALRQQAGGDHGSFVQRRRAEGAAVVAALRSEAFDAPALLALMQAQAEERHAFHTKVQQAWVKKLEEMAPQERMDFADRLEERMQRRGKGKRHGWREAE
;
A
#
# COMPACT_ATOMS: atom_id res chain seq x y z
N MET A 1 -48.60 -8.16 43.30
CA MET A 1 -48.07 -7.84 41.96
C MET A 1 -47.28 -6.55 42.06
N THR A 2 -45.95 -6.61 42.19
CA THR A 2 -45.08 -5.43 42.25
C THR A 2 -44.40 -5.25 40.89
N ALA A 3 -44.71 -4.15 40.21
CA ALA A 3 -44.18 -3.83 38.89
C ALA A 3 -42.71 -3.40 38.97
N GLU A 4 -41.85 -4.04 38.18
CA GLU A 4 -40.45 -3.64 37.98
C GLU A 4 -40.36 -2.32 37.22
N ALA A 5 -39.71 -1.32 37.81
CA ALA A 5 -39.37 -0.08 37.13
C ALA A 5 -38.12 -0.30 36.24
N LYS A 6 -38.31 -0.27 34.92
CA LYS A 6 -37.21 -0.35 33.94
C LYS A 6 -36.22 0.82 34.13
N PRO A 7 -34.89 0.57 34.19
CA PRO A 7 -33.91 1.62 34.43
C PRO A 7 -33.86 2.58 33.23
N LYS A 8 -34.21 3.85 33.46
CA LYS A 8 -34.11 4.92 32.45
C LYS A 8 -32.63 5.26 32.24
N MET A 9 -32.09 4.88 31.10
CA MET A 9 -30.73 5.20 30.67
C MET A 9 -30.55 6.73 30.65
N LYS A 10 -29.59 7.24 31.45
CA LYS A 10 -29.39 8.67 31.68
C LYS A 10 -28.99 9.37 30.36
N LEU A 11 -29.61 10.52 30.06
CA LEU A 11 -29.47 11.24 28.77
C LEU A 11 -28.00 11.53 28.39
N TRP A 12 -27.13 11.78 29.37
CA TRP A 12 -25.70 12.03 29.15
C TRP A 12 -24.95 10.82 28.60
N LEU A 13 -25.35 9.58 28.95
CA LEU A 13 -24.79 8.37 28.34
C LEU A 13 -25.15 8.29 26.84
N LYS A 14 -26.37 8.67 26.46
CA LYS A 14 -26.80 8.68 25.06
C LYS A 14 -26.02 9.72 24.24
N LEU A 15 -25.75 10.89 24.81
CA LEU A 15 -24.94 11.94 24.18
C LEU A 15 -23.47 11.55 24.05
N LEU A 16 -22.88 10.91 25.07
CA LEU A 16 -21.52 10.37 25.00
C LEU A 16 -21.40 9.28 23.92
N LEU A 17 -22.37 8.37 23.86
CA LEU A 17 -22.42 7.33 22.85
C LEU A 17 -22.58 7.91 21.44
N ALA A 18 -23.48 8.88 21.25
CA ALA A 18 -23.66 9.55 19.98
C ALA A 18 -22.41 10.32 19.54
N GLY A 19 -21.74 11.01 20.48
CA GLY A 19 -20.48 11.72 20.23
C GLY A 19 -19.33 10.78 19.85
N SER A 20 -19.19 9.67 20.57
CA SER A 20 -18.20 8.63 20.24
C SER A 20 -18.46 8.01 18.87
N LEU A 21 -19.72 7.72 18.55
CA LEU A 21 -20.10 7.16 17.25
C LEU A 21 -19.82 8.15 16.10
N ALA A 22 -20.17 9.43 16.27
CA ALA A 22 -19.91 10.47 15.27
C ALA A 22 -18.42 10.67 15.04
N LEU A 23 -17.60 10.64 16.09
CA LEU A 23 -16.14 10.74 15.97
C LEU A 23 -15.55 9.54 15.21
N ASN A 24 -16.01 8.33 15.51
CA ASN A 24 -15.59 7.13 14.78
C ASN A 24 -15.97 7.21 13.29
N LEU A 25 -17.19 7.65 12.98
CA LEU A 25 -17.64 7.83 11.60
C LEU A 25 -16.86 8.95 10.86
N ALA A 26 -16.48 10.01 11.56
CA ALA A 26 -15.65 11.08 10.99
C ALA A 26 -14.25 10.57 10.62
N VAL A 27 -13.61 9.79 11.50
CA VAL A 27 -12.31 9.19 11.23
C VAL A 27 -12.39 8.21 10.05
N ILE A 28 -13.42 7.37 10.00
CA ILE A 28 -13.68 6.45 8.88
C ILE A 28 -13.92 7.23 7.58
N GLY A 29 -14.73 8.29 7.62
CA GLY A 29 -15.01 9.15 6.47
C GLY A 29 -13.77 9.85 5.93
N ILE A 30 -12.88 10.35 6.82
CA ILE A 30 -11.60 10.95 6.44
C ILE A 30 -10.67 9.90 5.83
N ALA A 31 -10.57 8.71 6.43
CA ALA A 31 -9.72 7.63 5.92
C ALA A 31 -10.21 7.11 4.56
N ALA A 32 -11.52 6.88 4.42
CA ALA A 32 -12.14 6.46 3.16
C ALA A 32 -12.07 7.56 2.09
N GLY A 33 -12.31 8.81 2.47
CA GLY A 33 -12.19 9.97 1.58
C GLY A 33 -10.75 10.19 1.12
N ALA A 34 -9.77 10.03 2.01
CA ALA A 34 -8.35 10.04 1.66
C ALA A 34 -8.01 8.88 0.72
N ALA A 35 -8.39 7.65 1.06
CA ALA A 35 -8.18 6.48 0.21
C ALA A 35 -8.80 6.67 -1.19
N TRP A 36 -10.01 7.23 -1.28
CA TRP A 36 -10.67 7.52 -2.54
C TRP A 36 -9.97 8.65 -3.33
N ARG A 37 -9.56 9.73 -2.64
CA ARG A 37 -8.79 10.84 -3.21
C ARG A 37 -7.40 10.41 -3.69
N PHE A 38 -6.80 9.40 -3.07
CA PHE A 38 -5.52 8.81 -3.45
C PHE A 38 -5.65 7.61 -4.41
N SER A 39 -6.85 7.05 -4.59
CA SER A 39 -7.18 5.96 -5.53
C SER A 39 -7.52 6.48 -6.95
N GLY A 40 -7.48 7.78 -7.19
CA GLY A 40 -7.65 8.36 -8.52
C GLY A 40 -6.66 7.75 -9.51
N LYS A 41 -7.19 7.08 -10.54
CA LYS A 41 -6.48 6.32 -11.59
C LYS A 41 -5.37 7.12 -12.30
N ASP A 42 -5.34 8.44 -12.10
CA ASP A 42 -4.50 9.37 -12.86
C ASP A 42 -3.28 9.92 -12.09
N ARG A 43 -3.07 9.54 -10.81
CA ARG A 43 -1.88 10.00 -10.04
C ARG A 43 -0.79 8.96 -9.81
N HIS A 44 -1.02 7.69 -10.13
CA HIS A 44 -0.01 6.65 -9.92
C HIS A 44 1.23 6.80 -10.83
N TRP A 45 1.16 7.67 -11.84
CA TRP A 45 2.29 8.01 -12.74
C TRP A 45 3.14 9.20 -12.29
N GLN A 46 2.72 9.98 -11.28
CA GLN A 46 3.40 11.23 -10.93
C GLN A 46 4.50 11.08 -9.86
N ARG A 47 4.62 9.92 -9.22
CA ARG A 47 5.74 9.60 -8.34
C ARG A 47 6.83 8.88 -9.14
N PRO A 48 8.11 9.24 -8.97
CA PRO A 48 9.19 8.43 -9.52
C PRO A 48 8.99 6.98 -9.06
N PRO A 49 8.99 5.98 -9.98
CA PRO A 49 9.08 4.59 -9.61
C PRO A 49 10.28 4.44 -8.69
N SER A 50 10.11 3.71 -7.61
CA SER A 50 11.24 3.34 -6.77
C SER A 50 12.30 2.63 -7.61
N VAL A 51 13.56 2.64 -7.14
CA VAL A 51 14.64 1.87 -7.76
C VAL A 51 14.21 0.41 -7.96
N GLY A 52 13.51 -0.17 -6.99
CA GLY A 52 12.93 -1.51 -7.10
C GLY A 52 11.93 -1.68 -8.24
N ALA A 53 11.08 -0.69 -8.53
CA ALA A 53 10.15 -0.74 -9.66
C ALA A 53 10.87 -0.62 -11.02
N MET A 54 11.99 0.11 -11.08
CA MET A 54 12.83 0.19 -12.27
C MET A 54 13.56 -1.13 -12.52
N ILE A 55 14.18 -1.69 -11.47
CA ILE A 55 14.81 -3.01 -11.47
C ILE A 55 13.82 -4.08 -11.92
N PHE A 56 12.63 -4.13 -11.31
CA PHE A 56 11.63 -5.13 -11.63
C PHE A 56 11.21 -5.08 -13.09
N ARG A 57 11.11 -3.89 -13.70
CA ARG A 57 10.72 -3.73 -15.11
C ARG A 57 11.81 -4.19 -16.08
N GLU A 58 13.05 -4.23 -15.64
CA GLU A 58 14.19 -4.68 -16.43
C GLU A 58 14.30 -6.20 -16.52
N LEU A 59 13.71 -6.93 -15.56
CA LEU A 59 13.67 -8.38 -15.60
C LEU A 59 12.90 -8.87 -16.85
N ASP A 60 13.33 -10.01 -17.38
CA ASP A 60 12.66 -10.64 -18.51
C ASP A 60 11.19 -10.98 -18.16
N ARG A 61 10.38 -11.21 -19.20
CA ARG A 61 8.94 -11.39 -19.03
C ARG A 61 8.61 -12.59 -18.16
N ASP A 62 9.37 -13.67 -18.27
CA ASP A 62 9.10 -14.93 -17.59
C ASP A 62 9.51 -14.87 -16.12
N THR A 63 10.66 -14.28 -15.81
CA THR A 63 11.08 -13.95 -14.44
C THR A 63 10.07 -13.02 -13.77
N ARG A 64 9.60 -11.96 -14.45
CA ARG A 64 8.54 -11.10 -13.89
C ARG A 64 7.23 -11.86 -13.65
N LYS A 65 6.86 -12.79 -14.53
CA LYS A 65 5.66 -13.62 -14.38
C LYS A 65 5.80 -14.57 -13.17
N ALA A 66 6.92 -15.26 -13.06
CA ALA A 66 7.22 -16.15 -11.94
C ALA A 66 7.22 -15.39 -10.60
N LEU A 67 7.88 -14.23 -10.55
CA LEU A 67 7.88 -13.36 -9.37
C LEU A 67 6.47 -12.88 -9.01
N ARG A 68 5.62 -12.51 -9.98
CA ARG A 68 4.23 -12.11 -9.71
C ARG A 68 3.36 -13.25 -9.20
N GLN A 69 3.59 -14.47 -9.68
CA GLN A 69 2.91 -15.66 -9.17
C GLN A 69 3.32 -15.91 -7.72
N GLN A 70 4.62 -15.86 -7.43
CA GLN A 70 5.11 -15.97 -6.05
C GLN A 70 4.59 -14.84 -5.15
N ALA A 71 4.45 -13.62 -5.66
CA ALA A 71 3.88 -12.49 -4.93
C ALA A 71 2.38 -12.67 -4.62
N GLY A 72 1.69 -13.59 -5.30
CA GLY A 72 0.33 -13.98 -4.95
C GLY A 72 0.23 -14.89 -3.74
N GLY A 73 1.32 -15.60 -3.40
CA GLY A 73 1.31 -16.64 -2.37
C GLY A 73 0.12 -17.60 -2.55
N ASP A 74 -0.55 -17.91 -1.44
CA ASP A 74 -1.71 -18.81 -1.41
C ASP A 74 -2.98 -18.20 -2.03
N HIS A 75 -2.97 -16.90 -2.34
CA HIS A 75 -4.13 -16.18 -2.86
C HIS A 75 -4.20 -16.23 -4.40
N GLY A 76 -3.33 -17.01 -5.07
CA GLY A 76 -3.33 -17.21 -6.52
C GLY A 76 -2.90 -16.01 -7.37
N SER A 77 -2.98 -14.78 -6.84
CA SER A 77 -2.45 -13.58 -7.49
C SER A 77 -2.15 -12.47 -6.48
N PHE A 78 -1.19 -11.61 -6.83
CA PHE A 78 -0.87 -10.43 -6.03
C PHE A 78 -2.09 -9.54 -5.77
N VAL A 79 -3.00 -9.40 -6.76
CA VAL A 79 -4.22 -8.59 -6.61
C VAL A 79 -5.15 -9.19 -5.56
N GLN A 80 -5.34 -10.50 -5.58
CA GLN A 80 -6.18 -11.19 -4.61
C GLN A 80 -5.57 -11.15 -3.21
N ARG A 81 -4.25 -11.35 -3.08
CA ARG A 81 -3.54 -11.17 -1.81
C ARG A 81 -3.74 -9.78 -1.23
N ARG A 82 -3.54 -8.73 -2.04
CA ARG A 82 -3.73 -7.33 -1.60
C ARG A 82 -5.16 -7.03 -1.16
N ARG A 83 -6.16 -7.63 -1.81
CA ARG A 83 -7.56 -7.52 -1.39
C ARG A 83 -7.80 -8.21 -0.05
N ALA A 84 -7.27 -9.41 0.15
CA ALA A 84 -7.38 -10.15 1.40
C ALA A 84 -6.66 -9.43 2.56
N GLU A 85 -5.43 -8.95 2.33
CA GLU A 85 -4.67 -8.11 3.27
C GLU A 85 -5.50 -6.90 3.74
N GLY A 86 -6.14 -6.19 2.81
CA GLY A 86 -6.99 -5.05 3.11
C GLY A 86 -8.27 -5.42 3.86
N ALA A 87 -8.92 -6.52 3.46
CA ALA A 87 -10.11 -7.02 4.14
C ALA A 87 -9.82 -7.41 5.61
N ALA A 88 -8.67 -8.03 5.88
CA ALA A 88 -8.24 -8.39 7.22
C ALA A 88 -8.05 -7.16 8.12
N VAL A 89 -7.44 -6.10 7.60
CA VAL A 89 -7.30 -4.83 8.34
C VAL A 89 -8.66 -4.20 8.61
N VAL A 90 -9.55 -4.14 7.61
CA VAL A 90 -10.91 -3.60 7.79
C VAL A 90 -11.69 -4.40 8.83
N ALA A 91 -11.54 -5.73 8.85
CA ALA A 91 -12.18 -6.57 9.85
C ALA A 91 -11.67 -6.29 11.26
N ALA A 92 -10.35 -6.17 11.45
CA ALA A 92 -9.74 -5.83 12.73
C ALA A 92 -10.23 -4.47 13.27
N LEU A 93 -10.39 -3.49 12.39
CA LEU A 93 -10.90 -2.15 12.75
C LEU A 93 -12.40 -2.11 13.04
N ARG A 94 -13.18 -3.08 12.54
CA ARG A 94 -14.63 -3.19 12.78
C ARG A 94 -14.98 -4.03 14.02
N SER A 95 -14.00 -4.64 14.67
CA SER A 95 -14.20 -5.42 15.89
C SER A 95 -14.72 -4.53 17.03
N GLU A 96 -15.72 -5.02 17.77
CA GLU A 96 -16.22 -4.33 18.98
C GLU A 96 -15.15 -4.25 20.08
N ALA A 97 -14.25 -5.24 20.13
CA ALA A 97 -13.05 -5.24 20.96
C ALA A 97 -11.81 -5.05 20.08
N PHE A 98 -11.23 -3.86 20.11
CA PHE A 98 -10.02 -3.57 19.34
C PHE A 98 -8.78 -4.22 19.96
N ASP A 99 -8.18 -5.15 19.23
CA ASP A 99 -6.94 -5.84 19.60
C ASP A 99 -5.76 -5.24 18.82
N ALA A 100 -5.09 -4.26 19.45
CA ALA A 100 -3.93 -3.60 18.86
C ALA A 100 -2.74 -4.56 18.62
N PRO A 101 -2.36 -5.45 19.55
CA PRO A 101 -1.35 -6.47 19.30
C PRO A 101 -1.64 -7.36 18.09
N ALA A 102 -2.87 -7.83 17.93
CA ALA A 102 -3.26 -8.67 16.79
C ALA A 102 -3.16 -7.92 15.46
N LEU A 103 -3.60 -6.66 15.40
CA LEU A 103 -3.46 -5.84 14.20
C LEU A 103 -1.98 -5.58 13.86
N LEU A 104 -1.14 -5.30 14.87
CA LEU A 104 0.30 -5.10 14.67
C LEU A 104 0.96 -6.38 14.12
N ALA A 105 0.65 -7.54 14.69
CA ALA A 105 1.17 -8.82 14.22
C ALA A 105 0.77 -9.11 12.76
N LEU A 106 -0.49 -8.83 12.40
CA LEU A 106 -0.96 -8.92 11.02
C LEU A 106 -0.14 -8.01 10.09
N MET A 107 0.09 -6.75 10.47
CA MET A 107 0.85 -5.80 9.65
C MET A 107 2.32 -6.21 9.50
N GLN A 108 2.93 -6.77 10.55
CA GLN A 108 4.31 -7.26 10.56
C GLN A 108 4.46 -8.48 9.64
N ALA A 109 3.58 -9.48 9.74
CA ALA A 109 3.60 -10.64 8.85
C ALA A 109 3.53 -10.23 7.38
N GLN A 110 2.63 -9.30 7.05
CA GLN A 110 2.54 -8.76 5.69
C GLN A 110 3.82 -7.99 5.29
N ALA A 111 4.50 -7.32 6.23
CA ALA A 111 5.73 -6.59 5.95
C ALA A 111 6.90 -7.53 5.66
N GLU A 112 7.00 -8.62 6.41
CA GLU A 112 7.99 -9.68 6.21
C GLU A 112 7.82 -10.34 4.84
N GLU A 113 6.59 -10.68 4.44
CA GLU A 113 6.33 -11.23 3.10
C GLU A 113 6.75 -10.26 1.98
N ARG A 114 6.43 -8.97 2.12
CA ARG A 114 6.82 -7.93 1.15
C ARG A 114 8.34 -7.79 1.08
N HIS A 115 9.00 -7.86 2.24
CA HIS A 115 10.46 -7.81 2.31
C HIS A 115 11.09 -9.00 1.60
N ALA A 116 10.64 -10.23 1.90
CA ALA A 116 11.12 -11.45 1.25
C ALA A 116 10.92 -11.39 -0.28
N PHE A 117 9.78 -10.87 -0.74
CA PHE A 117 9.54 -10.64 -2.16
C PHE A 117 10.54 -9.64 -2.77
N HIS A 118 10.78 -8.50 -2.12
CA HIS A 118 11.77 -7.51 -2.59
C HIS A 118 13.18 -8.10 -2.66
N THR A 119 13.59 -8.89 -1.67
CA THR A 119 14.89 -9.57 -1.69
C THR A 119 15.02 -10.50 -2.89
N LYS A 120 13.98 -11.29 -3.21
CA LYS A 120 13.98 -12.15 -4.41
C LYS A 120 14.10 -11.36 -5.71
N VAL A 121 13.42 -10.21 -5.81
CA VAL A 121 13.53 -9.31 -6.98
C VAL A 121 14.97 -8.80 -7.14
N GLN A 122 15.60 -8.38 -6.04
CA GLN A 122 16.99 -7.91 -6.03
C GLN A 122 17.95 -9.02 -6.45
N GLN A 123 17.81 -10.23 -5.89
CA GLN A 123 18.63 -11.38 -6.24
C GLN A 123 18.49 -11.76 -7.72
N ALA A 124 17.27 -11.82 -8.24
CA ALA A 124 17.02 -12.12 -9.65
C ALA A 124 17.65 -11.07 -10.57
N TRP A 125 17.64 -9.80 -10.16
CA TRP A 125 18.27 -8.73 -10.91
C TRP A 125 19.79 -8.80 -10.89
N VAL A 126 20.40 -9.02 -9.73
CA VAL A 126 21.86 -9.18 -9.63
C VAL A 126 22.33 -10.37 -10.47
N LYS A 127 21.64 -11.51 -10.41
CA LYS A 127 21.96 -12.67 -11.26
C LYS A 127 21.93 -12.32 -12.76
N LYS A 128 20.92 -11.55 -13.20
CA LYS A 128 20.87 -11.06 -14.58
C LYS A 128 22.09 -10.21 -14.93
N LEU A 129 22.57 -9.36 -14.02
CA LEU A 129 23.76 -8.54 -14.24
C LEU A 129 25.05 -9.37 -14.30
N GLU A 130 25.13 -10.47 -13.54
CA GLU A 130 26.27 -11.40 -13.58
C GLU A 130 26.42 -12.08 -14.94
N GLU A 131 25.29 -12.39 -15.59
CA GLU A 131 25.24 -13.01 -16.92
C GLU A 131 25.55 -12.03 -18.08
N MET A 132 25.54 -10.72 -17.82
CA MET A 132 25.80 -9.67 -18.82
C MET A 132 27.30 -9.46 -19.07
N ALA A 133 27.64 -9.13 -20.31
CA ALA A 133 28.97 -8.65 -20.64
C ALA A 133 29.25 -7.29 -19.97
N PRO A 134 30.52 -6.93 -19.68
CA PRO A 134 30.85 -5.65 -19.05
C PRO A 134 30.29 -4.43 -19.79
N GLN A 135 30.34 -4.43 -21.11
CA GLN A 135 29.80 -3.34 -21.94
C GLN A 135 28.27 -3.22 -21.82
N GLU A 136 27.55 -4.34 -21.80
CA GLU A 136 26.09 -4.35 -21.66
C GLU A 136 25.66 -3.78 -20.30
N ARG A 137 26.44 -4.03 -19.23
CA ARG A 137 26.22 -3.44 -17.91
C ARG A 137 26.45 -1.93 -17.91
N MET A 138 27.46 -1.43 -18.63
CA MET A 138 27.71 0.01 -18.77
C MET A 138 26.57 0.71 -19.50
N ASP A 139 26.18 0.20 -20.67
CA ASP A 139 25.07 0.76 -21.44
C ASP A 139 23.77 0.73 -20.62
N PHE A 140 23.60 -0.29 -19.78
CA PHE A 140 22.47 -0.37 -18.85
C PHE A 140 22.52 0.70 -17.75
N ALA A 141 23.69 0.96 -17.17
CA ALA A 141 23.88 2.01 -16.17
C ALA A 141 23.53 3.39 -16.76
N ASP A 142 23.96 3.68 -17.99
CA ASP A 142 23.66 4.93 -18.69
C ASP A 142 22.14 5.11 -18.89
N ARG A 143 21.44 4.05 -19.35
CA ARG A 143 19.97 4.06 -19.47
C ARG A 143 19.27 4.23 -18.13
N LEU A 144 19.86 3.72 -17.05
CA LEU A 144 19.31 3.88 -15.70
C LEU A 144 19.46 5.33 -15.24
N GLU A 145 20.64 5.91 -15.40
CA GLU A 145 20.96 7.29 -15.07
C GLU A 145 20.07 8.26 -15.87
N GLU A 146 19.95 8.07 -17.19
CA GLU A 146 19.10 8.90 -18.03
C GLU A 146 17.64 8.89 -17.57
N ARG A 147 17.11 7.71 -17.21
CA ARG A 147 15.75 7.57 -16.66
C ARG A 147 15.57 8.27 -15.33
N MET A 148 16.62 8.37 -14.51
CA MET A 148 16.59 9.13 -13.25
C MET A 148 16.64 10.65 -13.53
N GLN A 149 17.52 11.10 -14.43
CA GLN A 149 17.70 12.51 -14.77
C GLN A 149 16.49 13.13 -15.51
N ARG A 150 15.88 12.41 -16.46
CA ARG A 150 14.69 12.88 -17.21
C ARG A 150 13.50 13.20 -16.30
N ARG A 151 13.46 12.70 -15.07
CA ARG A 151 12.39 12.95 -14.09
C ARG A 151 12.58 14.21 -13.25
N GLY A 152 13.78 14.78 -13.20
CA GLY A 152 14.07 16.03 -12.49
C GLY A 152 13.63 17.30 -13.25
N LYS A 153 13.51 17.24 -14.59
CA LYS A 153 13.20 18.40 -15.45
C LYS A 153 11.70 18.70 -15.60
N GLY A 154 10.80 17.82 -15.14
CA GLY A 154 9.35 17.93 -15.36
C GLY A 154 8.55 18.80 -14.37
N LYS A 155 9.20 19.62 -13.52
CA LYS A 155 8.51 20.40 -12.46
C LYS A 155 8.90 21.87 -12.36
N ARG A 156 9.24 22.55 -13.46
CA ARG A 156 9.55 24.01 -13.44
C ARG A 156 8.66 24.90 -14.32
N HIS A 157 7.58 24.39 -14.91
CA HIS A 157 6.60 25.23 -15.62
C HIS A 157 5.21 25.07 -15.01
N GLY A 158 4.68 26.12 -14.39
CA GLY A 158 3.27 26.16 -13.99
C GLY A 158 2.86 27.03 -12.79
N TRP A 159 3.68 27.97 -12.30
CA TRP A 159 3.25 28.92 -11.25
C TRP A 159 3.80 30.34 -11.48
N ARG A 160 3.57 30.89 -12.66
CA ARG A 160 3.55 32.34 -12.88
C ARG A 160 2.32 32.64 -13.73
N GLU A 161 1.68 33.77 -13.43
CA GLU A 161 0.46 34.31 -14.03
C GLU A 161 -0.85 33.91 -13.32
N ALA A 162 -1.08 34.59 -12.20
CA ALA A 162 -2.38 35.20 -11.91
C ALA A 162 -2.08 36.47 -11.09
N GLU A 163 -1.85 37.57 -11.79
CA GLU A 163 -2.05 38.93 -11.26
C GLU A 163 -3.55 39.24 -11.26
#